data_AF-A0A2G9G0U9-F1
#
_entry.id   AF-A0A2G9G0U9-F1
#
_cell.length_a   1.000
_cell.length_b   1.000
_cell.length_c   1.000
_cell.angle_alpha   90.00
_cell.angle_beta   90.00
_cell.angle_gamma   90.00
#
_symmetry.space_group_name_H-M   'P 1'
#
loop_
_entity.id
_entity.type
_entity.pdbx_description
1 polymer ?
#
loop_
_entity_poly.entity_id
_entity_poly.type
_entity_poly.pdbx_seq_one_letter_code
_entity_poly.pdbx_strand_id
1 'polypeptide(L)'
;MNSGSSSKSPSQPPSSSVKLFTEEDEINILRSLLNSAGNSYTAGQFSESQITHKIRRLKEKYHKLARTKSSIKTAHDRDIYEIGRQIWGKEKTRMPSPPPVDRERKEKASESSKEGAINWSGFPYMMKEVSRAFPGCEDLYKQGLTSLGQDILKGLEERWKALAEEEAAIQAKQARLFWGRLKSGGL
;
A
#
# COMPACT_ATOMS: atom_id res chain seq x y z
N MET A 1 15.30 70.76 -8.02
CA MET A 1 14.30 71.09 -6.98
C MET A 1 12.93 70.65 -7.50
N ASN A 2 12.15 69.95 -6.65
CA ASN A 2 10.81 69.33 -6.82
C ASN A 2 9.96 69.79 -8.02
N SER A 3 9.17 68.95 -8.69
CA SER A 3 8.01 68.17 -8.19
C SER A 3 7.56 67.22 -9.32
N GLY A 4 7.22 65.94 -9.15
CA GLY A 4 6.06 65.44 -8.41
C GLY A 4 4.81 65.43 -9.30
N SER A 5 4.46 64.28 -9.92
CA SER A 5 3.09 63.94 -10.34
C SER A 5 2.97 62.44 -10.61
N SER A 6 2.55 61.74 -9.55
CA SER A 6 2.13 60.35 -9.53
C SER A 6 0.80 60.16 -10.26
N SER A 7 0.78 59.35 -11.32
CA SER A 7 -0.46 58.68 -11.78
C SER A 7 -0.54 57.30 -11.14
N LYS A 8 -0.99 57.27 -9.89
CA LYS A 8 -1.29 56.04 -9.16
C LYS A 8 -2.63 55.51 -9.66
N SER A 9 -2.59 54.58 -10.61
CA SER A 9 -3.80 53.84 -11.03
C SER A 9 -4.32 53.01 -9.85
N PRO A 10 -5.64 52.92 -9.66
CA PRO A 10 -6.24 52.34 -8.47
C PRO A 10 -6.05 50.82 -8.42
N SER A 11 -5.70 50.40 -7.21
CA SER A 11 -5.47 49.04 -6.75
C SER A 11 -6.62 48.12 -7.14
N GLN A 12 -6.38 47.19 -8.07
CA GLN A 12 -7.09 45.91 -8.01
C GLN A 12 -6.53 45.14 -6.81
N PRO A 13 -7.35 44.73 -5.82
CA PRO A 13 -6.91 43.70 -4.91
C PRO A 13 -6.70 42.42 -5.73
N PRO A 14 -5.56 41.71 -5.59
CA PRO A 14 -5.51 40.34 -6.07
C PRO A 14 -6.54 39.56 -5.25
N SER A 15 -7.70 39.35 -5.86
CA SER A 15 -8.71 38.39 -5.39
C SER A 15 -8.19 36.97 -5.59
N SER A 16 -7.01 36.66 -5.04
CA SER A 16 -6.66 35.29 -4.70
C SER A 16 -7.29 35.02 -3.34
N SER A 17 -8.61 34.81 -3.34
CA SER A 17 -9.22 34.10 -2.23
C SER A 17 -8.48 32.78 -2.12
N VAL A 18 -7.55 32.66 -1.17
CA VAL A 18 -6.82 31.43 -0.87
C VAL A 18 -7.89 30.42 -0.47
N LYS A 19 -8.34 29.64 -1.45
CA LYS A 19 -9.40 28.67 -1.23
C LYS A 19 -8.81 27.64 -0.27
N LEU A 20 -9.42 27.50 0.90
CA LEU A 20 -9.00 26.53 1.90
C LEU A 20 -9.66 25.19 1.58
N PHE A 21 -8.93 24.10 1.78
CA PHE A 21 -9.51 22.76 1.70
C PHE A 21 -10.54 22.58 2.81
N THR A 22 -11.77 22.27 2.43
CA THR A 22 -12.82 21.84 3.36
C THR A 22 -12.68 20.36 3.67
N GLU A 23 -13.40 19.89 4.70
CA GLU A 23 -13.45 18.46 5.04
C GLU A 23 -14.01 17.64 3.86
N GLU A 24 -15.02 18.16 3.17
CA GLU A 24 -15.60 17.51 1.98
C GLU A 24 -14.61 17.42 0.82
N ASP A 25 -13.78 18.46 0.60
CA ASP A 25 -12.72 18.43 -0.41
C ASP A 25 -11.69 17.32 -0.13
N GLU A 26 -11.35 17.13 1.16
CA GLU A 26 -10.42 16.08 1.59
C GLU A 26 -10.97 14.67 1.28
N ILE A 27 -12.24 14.43 1.60
CA ILE A 27 -12.89 13.14 1.32
C ILE A 27 -12.99 12.91 -0.19
N ASN A 28 -13.34 13.94 -0.96
CA ASN A 28 -13.46 13.83 -2.41
C ASN A 28 -12.11 13.58 -3.10
N ILE A 29 -11.01 14.16 -2.60
CA ILE A 29 -9.66 13.82 -3.04
C ILE A 29 -9.36 12.34 -2.79
N LEU A 30 -9.67 11.81 -1.60
CA LEU A 30 -9.43 10.41 -1.26
C LEU A 30 -10.28 9.46 -2.12
N ARG A 31 -11.57 9.74 -2.31
CA ARG A 31 -12.45 8.95 -3.19
C ARG A 31 -11.97 8.95 -4.64
N SER A 32 -11.50 10.09 -5.14
CA SER A 32 -10.94 10.20 -6.49
C SER A 32 -9.69 9.33 -6.65
N LEU A 33 -8.84 9.30 -5.61
CA LEU A 33 -7.64 8.46 -5.59
C LEU A 33 -7.97 6.96 -5.54
N LEU A 34 -9.04 6.58 -4.84
CA LEU A 34 -9.48 5.18 -4.72
C LEU A 34 -10.03 4.63 -6.05
N ASN A 35 -10.80 5.42 -6.79
CA ASN A 35 -11.54 4.93 -7.95
C ASN A 35 -10.71 4.84 -9.25
N SER A 36 -9.44 5.25 -9.25
CA SER A 36 -8.51 5.25 -10.40
C SER A 36 -9.02 5.86 -11.72
N ALA A 37 -10.23 6.42 -11.73
CA ALA A 37 -10.78 7.23 -12.80
C ALA A 37 -10.31 8.66 -12.52
N GLY A 38 -9.33 9.12 -13.28
CA GLY A 38 -8.62 10.40 -13.11
C GLY A 38 -9.47 11.67 -13.23
N ASN A 39 -10.78 11.61 -12.99
CA ASN A 39 -11.66 12.77 -12.92
C ASN A 39 -11.77 13.24 -11.47
N SER A 40 -10.72 13.95 -11.03
CA SER A 40 -10.75 14.67 -9.76
C SER A 40 -11.73 15.83 -9.87
N TYR A 41 -12.81 15.81 -9.08
CA TYR A 41 -13.74 16.94 -8.94
C TYR A 41 -13.04 18.24 -8.46
N THR A 42 -11.79 18.15 -7.96
CA THR A 42 -10.98 19.29 -7.53
C THR A 42 -9.96 19.76 -8.58
N ALA A 43 -9.87 19.10 -9.75
CA ALA A 43 -8.88 19.38 -10.80
C ALA A 43 -8.98 20.78 -11.46
N GLY A 44 -10.00 21.58 -11.13
CA GLY A 44 -10.11 22.97 -11.56
C GLY A 44 -10.05 24.00 -10.41
N GLN A 45 -10.02 23.56 -9.15
CA GLN A 45 -10.16 24.43 -7.99
C GLN A 45 -8.85 24.64 -7.22
N PHE A 46 -7.92 23.71 -7.33
CA PHE A 46 -6.62 23.73 -6.65
C PHE A 46 -5.52 23.34 -7.62
N SER A 47 -4.31 23.87 -7.43
CA SER A 47 -3.16 23.47 -8.26
C SER A 47 -2.75 22.02 -7.97
N GLU A 48 -2.10 21.39 -8.93
CA GLU A 48 -1.55 20.03 -8.78
C GLU A 48 -0.61 19.92 -7.57
N SER A 49 0.20 20.94 -7.32
CA SER A 49 1.09 21.02 -6.14
C SER A 49 0.33 21.09 -4.82
N GLN A 50 -0.79 21.83 -4.78
CA GLN A 50 -1.66 21.90 -3.60
C GLN A 50 -2.35 20.56 -3.33
N ILE A 51 -2.87 19.91 -4.38
CA ILE A 51 -3.50 18.59 -4.30
C ILE A 51 -2.49 17.55 -3.83
N THR A 52 -1.30 17.50 -4.42
CA THR A 52 -0.24 16.56 -4.04
C THR A 52 0.19 16.77 -2.59
N HIS A 53 0.40 18.02 -2.19
CA HIS A 53 0.72 18.34 -0.80
C HIS A 53 -0.41 17.92 0.16
N LYS A 54 -1.66 18.09 -0.24
CA LYS A 54 -2.82 17.68 0.56
C LYS A 54 -2.94 16.17 0.68
N ILE A 55 -2.75 15.42 -0.41
CA ILE A 55 -2.70 13.95 -0.40
C ILE A 55 -1.63 13.46 0.58
N ARG A 56 -0.44 14.08 0.57
CA ARG A 56 0.64 13.75 1.52
C ARG A 56 0.19 13.94 2.98
N ARG A 57 -0.47 15.06 3.30
CA ARG A 57 -1.01 15.33 4.64
C ARG A 57 -2.12 14.36 5.05
N LEU A 58 -3.00 14.00 4.13
CA LEU A 58 -4.06 13.02 4.38
C LEU A 58 -3.50 11.63 4.63
N LYS A 59 -2.44 11.24 3.93
CA LYS A 59 -1.71 9.99 4.19
C LYS A 59 -1.08 9.98 5.59
N GLU A 60 -0.43 11.07 6.00
CA GLU A 60 0.11 11.22 7.37
C GLU A 60 -1.00 11.10 8.43
N LYS A 61 -2.13 11.79 8.19
CA LYS A 61 -3.31 11.75 9.08
C LYS A 61 -3.87 10.34 9.18
N TYR A 62 -4.06 9.65 8.06
CA TYR A 62 -4.44 8.23 8.04
C TYR A 62 -3.49 7.36 8.87
N HIS A 63 -2.18 7.46 8.67
CA HIS A 63 -1.22 6.64 9.43
C HIS A 63 -1.26 6.93 10.93
N LYS A 64 -1.48 8.18 11.34
CA LYS A 64 -1.69 8.53 12.75
C LYS A 64 -2.94 7.88 13.31
N LEU A 65 -4.07 7.97 12.60
CA LEU A 65 -5.34 7.34 12.98
C LEU A 65 -5.24 5.80 13.01
N ALA A 66 -4.49 5.21 12.07
CA ALA A 66 -4.30 3.77 12.01
C ALA A 66 -3.42 3.22 13.14
N ARG A 67 -2.44 4.00 13.62
CA ARG A 67 -1.63 3.66 14.80
C ARG A 67 -2.41 3.79 16.10
N THR A 68 -3.32 4.76 16.16
CA THR A 68 -4.06 5.09 17.38
C THR A 68 -5.54 5.25 17.05
N LYS A 69 -6.29 4.15 17.01
CA LYS A 69 -7.73 4.16 16.68
C LYS A 69 -8.58 5.03 17.61
N SER A 70 -8.14 5.23 18.85
CA SER A 70 -8.76 6.16 19.80
C SER A 70 -8.58 7.65 19.43
N SER A 71 -7.77 7.96 18.40
CA SER A 71 -7.67 9.31 17.84
C SER A 71 -8.76 9.64 16.81
N ILE A 72 -9.58 8.66 16.40
CA ILE A 72 -10.76 8.91 15.57
C ILE A 72 -11.85 9.49 16.48
N LYS A 73 -11.97 10.81 16.48
CA LYS A 73 -12.94 11.52 17.34
C LYS A 73 -14.10 12.11 16.56
N THR A 74 -13.88 12.43 15.29
CA THR A 74 -14.88 13.06 14.42
C THR A 74 -15.36 12.10 13.33
N ALA A 75 -16.53 12.39 12.76
CA ALA A 75 -17.03 11.67 11.59
C ALA A 75 -16.04 11.79 10.41
N HIS A 76 -15.48 12.98 10.21
CA HIS A 76 -14.47 13.23 9.18
C HIS A 76 -13.20 12.37 9.36
N ASP A 77 -12.70 12.24 10.59
CA ASP A 77 -11.55 11.37 10.88
C ASP A 77 -11.86 9.90 10.58
N ARG A 78 -13.11 9.48 10.82
CA ARG A 78 -13.57 8.13 10.49
C ARG A 78 -13.58 7.92 8.98
N ASP A 79 -14.09 8.86 8.21
CA ASP A 79 -14.13 8.76 6.74
C ASP A 79 -12.71 8.73 6.13
N ILE A 80 -11.80 9.59 6.62
CA ILE A 80 -10.38 9.55 6.23
C ILE A 80 -9.75 8.20 6.56
N TYR A 81 -10.07 7.64 7.73
CA TYR A 81 -9.54 6.34 8.12
C TYR A 81 -10.06 5.21 7.23
N GLU A 82 -11.37 5.19 6.96
CA GLU A 82 -12.01 4.13 6.17
C GLU A 82 -11.52 4.13 4.72
N ILE A 83 -11.53 5.29 4.07
CA ILE A 83 -11.08 5.44 2.68
C ILE A 83 -9.56 5.28 2.58
N GLY A 84 -8.81 5.92 3.49
CA GLY A 84 -7.36 5.80 3.55
C GLY A 84 -6.89 4.37 3.80
N ARG A 85 -7.66 3.57 4.53
CA ARG A 85 -7.39 2.13 4.74
C ARG A 85 -7.52 1.32 3.46
N GLN A 86 -8.41 1.69 2.55
CA GLN A 86 -8.54 1.00 1.26
C GLN A 86 -7.40 1.38 0.31
N ILE A 87 -6.92 2.62 0.36
CA ILE A 87 -5.84 3.13 -0.51
C ILE A 87 -4.45 2.71 -0.02
N TRP A 88 -4.16 2.90 1.28
CA TRP A 88 -2.84 2.72 1.87
C TRP A 88 -2.79 1.66 2.99
N GLY A 89 -3.93 1.05 3.33
CA GLY A 89 -3.95 -0.07 4.26
C GLY A 89 -3.45 -1.34 3.58
N LYS A 90 -2.79 -2.20 4.36
CA LYS A 90 -2.48 -3.56 3.93
C LYS A 90 -3.80 -4.31 3.81
N GLU A 91 -4.08 -4.84 2.62
CA GLU A 91 -5.28 -5.62 2.36
C GLU A 91 -5.39 -6.75 3.39
N LYS A 92 -6.45 -6.72 4.19
CA LYS A 92 -6.71 -7.76 5.17
C LYS A 92 -7.48 -8.87 4.47
N THR A 93 -6.77 -9.85 3.91
CA THR A 93 -7.22 -11.23 4.13
C THR A 93 -7.49 -11.36 5.62
N ARG A 94 -8.72 -11.74 5.99
CA ARG A 94 -9.24 -11.78 7.36
C ARG A 94 -8.31 -12.57 8.29
N MET A 95 -7.35 -11.88 8.90
CA MET A 95 -6.61 -12.35 10.06
C MET A 95 -7.30 -11.74 11.29
N PRO A 96 -7.67 -12.53 12.30
CA PRO A 96 -8.17 -11.98 13.56
C PRO A 96 -7.08 -11.10 14.16
N SER A 97 -7.43 -9.85 14.50
CA SER A 97 -6.49 -8.95 15.18
C SER A 97 -6.14 -9.51 16.56
N PRO A 98 -4.89 -9.36 17.04
CA PRO A 98 -4.61 -9.53 18.46
C PRO A 98 -5.46 -8.52 19.24
N PRO A 99 -5.98 -8.88 20.44
CA PRO A 99 -6.72 -7.94 21.27
C PRO A 99 -5.79 -6.80 21.73
N PRO A 100 -6.34 -5.64 22.11
CA PRO A 100 -5.56 -4.53 22.62
C PRO A 100 -4.84 -4.98 23.88
N VAL A 101 -3.51 -4.83 23.91
CA VAL A 101 -2.70 -5.02 25.11
C VAL A 101 -2.98 -3.84 26.05
N ASP A 102 -4.00 -4.00 26.89
CA ASP A 102 -4.04 -3.27 28.15
C ASP A 102 -2.96 -3.83 29.05
N ARG A 103 -2.10 -2.90 29.45
CA ARG A 103 -0.97 -3.10 30.33
C ARG A 103 -1.54 -3.37 31.72
N GLU A 104 -1.71 -4.65 32.08
CA GLU A 104 -1.41 -5.23 33.38
C GLU A 104 -2.00 -6.64 33.55
N ARG A 105 -1.13 -7.52 34.07
CA ARG A 105 -1.43 -8.67 34.95
C ARG A 105 -1.43 -10.09 34.33
N LYS A 106 -0.37 -10.79 34.74
CA LYS A 106 -0.23 -12.22 35.07
C LYS A 106 -0.19 -13.23 33.92
N GLU A 107 1.04 -13.66 33.65
CA GLU A 107 1.48 -15.06 33.73
C GLU A 107 0.36 -16.10 33.77
N LYS A 108 0.05 -16.65 32.60
CA LYS A 108 0.02 -18.11 32.45
C LYS A 108 0.69 -18.48 31.13
N ALA A 109 1.89 -19.01 31.27
CA ALA A 109 2.55 -19.81 30.26
C ALA A 109 1.62 -20.94 29.80
N SER A 110 1.47 -21.03 28.48
CA SER A 110 1.02 -22.18 27.71
C SER A 110 1.70 -22.00 26.34
N GLU A 111 3.00 -22.28 26.28
CA GLU A 111 3.52 -23.58 25.83
C GLU A 111 3.29 -23.78 24.32
N SER A 112 4.06 -23.06 23.51
CA SER A 112 4.62 -23.58 22.25
C SER A 112 5.77 -22.69 21.79
N SER A 113 6.71 -22.40 22.69
CA SER A 113 8.04 -21.94 22.30
C SER A 113 8.91 -23.18 22.13
N LYS A 114 8.70 -23.90 21.03
CA LYS A 114 9.77 -24.72 20.46
C LYS A 114 10.42 -23.86 19.40
N GLU A 115 11.49 -23.21 19.80
CA GLU A 115 12.48 -22.61 18.92
C GLU A 115 13.20 -23.75 18.18
N GLY A 116 12.44 -24.40 17.29
CA GLY A 116 12.96 -25.41 16.37
C GLY A 116 13.45 -24.67 15.15
N ALA A 117 14.73 -24.85 14.84
CA ALA A 117 15.32 -24.34 13.60
C ALA A 117 14.37 -24.64 12.43
N ILE A 118 14.00 -23.61 11.68
CA ILE A 118 13.10 -23.74 10.54
C ILE A 118 13.72 -24.70 9.54
N ASN A 119 13.02 -25.79 9.25
CA ASN A 119 13.48 -26.75 8.27
C ASN A 119 13.21 -26.21 6.84
N TRP A 120 14.20 -25.54 6.27
CA TRP A 120 14.13 -24.95 4.92
C TRP A 120 13.87 -25.97 3.81
N SER A 121 14.18 -27.26 4.03
CA SER A 121 13.86 -28.32 3.06
C SER A 121 12.34 -28.51 2.85
N GLY A 122 11.52 -28.03 3.78
CA GLY A 122 10.07 -28.03 3.64
C GLY A 122 9.51 -26.94 2.71
N PHE A 123 10.34 -26.00 2.25
CA PHE A 123 9.92 -24.84 1.46
C PHE A 123 10.72 -24.66 0.14
N PRO A 124 10.84 -25.71 -0.70
CA PRO A 124 11.73 -25.68 -1.85
C PRO A 124 11.32 -24.66 -2.93
N TYR A 125 10.03 -24.40 -3.13
CA TYR A 125 9.58 -23.49 -4.20
C TYR A 125 9.88 -22.04 -3.84
N MET A 126 9.52 -21.64 -2.63
CA MET A 126 9.84 -20.32 -2.11
C MET A 126 11.36 -20.09 -2.11
N MET A 127 12.15 -21.06 -1.63
CA MET A 127 13.61 -20.92 -1.56
C MET A 127 14.25 -20.77 -2.94
N LYS A 128 13.81 -21.56 -3.92
CA LYS A 128 14.27 -21.44 -5.31
C LYS A 128 14.04 -20.03 -5.85
N GLU A 129 12.87 -19.47 -5.65
CA GLU A 129 12.51 -18.18 -6.25
C GLU A 129 13.14 -16.99 -5.52
N VAL A 130 13.24 -17.05 -4.20
CA VAL A 130 13.99 -16.05 -3.43
C VAL A 130 15.47 -16.08 -3.78
N SER A 131 16.07 -17.27 -3.94
CA SER A 131 17.48 -17.38 -4.38
C SER A 131 17.72 -16.82 -5.78
N ARG A 132 16.73 -16.94 -6.67
CA ARG A 132 16.78 -16.39 -8.03
C ARG A 132 16.68 -14.87 -8.03
N ALA A 133 15.82 -14.31 -7.18
CA ALA A 133 15.63 -12.87 -7.05
C ALA A 133 16.79 -12.17 -6.32
N PHE A 134 17.38 -12.85 -5.32
CA PHE A 134 18.45 -12.32 -4.47
C PHE A 134 19.67 -13.27 -4.46
N PRO A 135 20.41 -13.37 -5.58
CA PRO A 135 21.57 -14.25 -5.67
C PRO A 135 22.66 -13.84 -4.69
N GLY A 136 23.25 -14.82 -3.99
CA GLY A 136 24.35 -14.60 -3.04
C GLY A 136 23.95 -14.02 -1.68
N CYS A 137 22.66 -13.82 -1.40
CA CYS A 137 22.16 -13.24 -0.15
C CYS A 137 21.43 -14.27 0.74
N GLU A 138 21.83 -15.54 0.71
CA GLU A 138 21.12 -16.66 1.34
C GLU A 138 20.82 -16.45 2.83
N ASP A 139 21.83 -16.04 3.59
CA ASP A 139 21.69 -15.85 5.02
C ASP A 139 20.78 -14.67 5.37
N LEU A 140 20.82 -13.59 4.57
CA LEU A 140 20.03 -12.38 4.82
C LEU A 140 18.53 -12.63 4.67
N TYR A 141 18.12 -13.28 3.58
CA TYR A 141 16.70 -13.56 3.40
C TYR A 141 16.23 -14.71 4.31
N LYS A 142 17.06 -15.71 4.63
CA LYS A 142 16.71 -16.74 5.62
C LYS A 142 16.48 -16.13 7.00
N GLN A 143 17.34 -15.20 7.42
CA GLN A 143 17.17 -14.48 8.68
C GLN A 143 15.86 -13.67 8.69
N GLY A 144 15.57 -12.96 7.60
CA GLY A 144 14.30 -12.24 7.43
C GLY A 144 13.08 -13.17 7.48
N LEU A 145 13.11 -14.27 6.73
CA LEU A 145 12.04 -15.27 6.69
C LEU A 145 11.85 -15.99 8.02
N THR A 146 12.92 -16.16 8.80
CA THR A 146 12.84 -16.81 10.12
C THR A 146 11.95 -16.03 11.07
N SER A 147 11.96 -14.69 10.99
CA SER A 147 11.12 -13.83 11.82
C SER A 147 9.61 -13.96 11.55
N LEU A 148 9.20 -14.58 10.43
CA LEU A 148 7.79 -14.73 10.04
C LEU A 148 7.11 -15.93 10.70
N GLY A 149 7.88 -16.92 11.17
CA GLY A 149 7.33 -18.15 11.76
C GLY A 149 6.79 -19.16 10.74
N GLN A 150 6.64 -20.40 11.19
CA GLN A 150 6.42 -21.56 10.32
C GLN A 150 5.07 -21.54 9.58
N ASP A 151 4.00 -21.07 10.24
CA ASP A 151 2.66 -21.02 9.64
C ASP A 151 2.59 -20.06 8.44
N ILE A 152 3.26 -18.90 8.57
CA ILE A 152 3.32 -17.91 7.49
C ILE A 152 4.15 -18.45 6.33
N LEU A 153 5.30 -19.08 6.61
CA LEU A 153 6.14 -19.69 5.58
C LEU A 153 5.42 -20.80 4.83
N LYS A 154 4.62 -21.62 5.51
CA LYS A 154 3.79 -22.64 4.89
C LYS A 154 2.76 -22.03 3.93
N GLY A 155 2.04 -21.00 4.36
CA GLY A 155 1.09 -20.30 3.49
C GLY A 155 1.76 -19.62 2.30
N LEU A 156 3.00 -19.14 2.47
CA LEU A 156 3.78 -18.55 1.38
C LEU A 156 4.23 -19.60 0.36
N GLU A 157 4.70 -20.76 0.82
CA GLU A 157 5.07 -21.89 -0.02
C GLU A 157 3.89 -22.41 -0.86
N GLU A 158 2.71 -22.54 -0.26
CA GLU A 158 1.49 -22.97 -0.98
C GLU A 158 1.11 -21.99 -2.10
N ARG A 159 1.22 -20.68 -1.84
CA ARG A 159 0.95 -19.65 -2.86
C ARG A 159 1.98 -19.68 -3.99
N TRP A 160 3.26 -19.84 -3.66
CA TRP A 160 4.31 -19.98 -4.66
C TRP A 160 4.10 -21.22 -5.54
N LYS A 161 3.67 -22.34 -4.96
CA LYS A 161 3.30 -23.55 -5.73
C LYS A 161 2.14 -23.30 -6.68
N ALA A 162 1.08 -22.66 -6.20
CA ALA A 162 -0.09 -22.34 -7.04
C ALA A 162 0.29 -21.42 -8.21
N LEU A 163 1.12 -20.39 -7.96
CA LEU A 163 1.64 -19.52 -9.03
C LEU A 163 2.54 -20.28 -10.01
N ALA A 164 3.40 -21.17 -9.53
CA ALA A 164 4.27 -21.98 -10.38
C ALA A 164 3.46 -22.93 -11.30
N GLU A 165 2.35 -23.48 -10.80
CA GLU A 165 1.44 -24.30 -11.60
C GLU A 165 0.74 -23.47 -12.69
N GLU A 166 0.25 -22.29 -12.33
CA GLU A 166 -0.37 -21.37 -13.29
C GLU A 166 0.64 -20.93 -14.37
N GLU A 167 1.87 -20.60 -13.98
CA GLU A 167 2.94 -20.25 -14.91
C GLU A 167 3.26 -21.42 -15.85
N ALA A 168 3.36 -22.64 -15.34
CA ALA A 168 3.59 -23.83 -16.15
C ALA A 168 2.45 -24.07 -17.15
N ALA A 169 1.20 -23.83 -16.74
CA ALA A 169 0.04 -23.95 -17.64
C ALA A 169 0.09 -22.91 -18.76
N ILE A 170 0.50 -21.67 -18.46
CA ILE A 170 0.69 -20.62 -19.45
C ILE A 170 1.82 -20.99 -20.42
N GLN A 171 2.96 -21.45 -19.90
CA GLN A 171 4.10 -21.88 -20.73
C GLN A 171 3.73 -23.07 -21.63
N ALA A 172 2.96 -24.03 -21.14
CA ALA A 172 2.47 -25.15 -21.95
C ALA A 172 1.57 -24.68 -23.09
N LYS A 173 0.68 -23.71 -22.85
CA LYS A 173 -0.15 -23.08 -23.89
C LYS A 173 0.72 -22.36 -24.92
N GLN A 174 1.71 -21.57 -24.46
CA GLN A 174 2.65 -20.89 -25.34
C GLN A 174 3.44 -21.87 -26.21
N ALA A 175 3.97 -22.94 -25.62
CA ALA A 175 4.69 -23.99 -26.34
C ALA A 175 3.79 -24.66 -27.39
N ARG A 176 2.54 -24.97 -27.04
CA ARG A 176 1.57 -25.56 -27.98
C ARG A 176 1.29 -24.63 -29.17
N LEU A 177 1.10 -23.33 -28.92
CA LEU A 177 0.91 -22.33 -29.96
C LEU A 177 2.15 -22.18 -30.84
N PHE A 178 3.34 -22.14 -30.24
CA PHE A 178 4.61 -22.08 -30.93
C PHE A 178 4.82 -23.28 -31.86
N TRP A 179 4.59 -24.50 -31.36
CA TRP A 179 4.64 -25.72 -32.16
C TRP A 179 3.58 -25.76 -33.26
N GLY A 180 2.36 -25.28 -32.99
CA GLY A 180 1.32 -25.12 -34.00
C GLY A 180 1.77 -24.20 -35.14
N ARG A 181 2.35 -23.04 -34.79
CA ARG A 181 2.87 -22.05 -35.75
C ARG A 181 3.99 -22.61 -36.62
N LEU A 182 4.92 -23.36 -36.02
CA LEU A 182 6.00 -24.02 -36.75
C LEU A 182 5.48 -25.08 -37.72
N LYS A 183 4.47 -25.86 -37.33
CA LYS A 183 3.85 -26.86 -38.21
C LYS A 183 3.00 -26.25 -39.33
N SER A 184 2.35 -25.11 -39.10
CA SER A 184 1.54 -24.41 -40.10
C SER A 184 2.34 -23.47 -41.01
N GLY A 185 3.58 -23.13 -40.62
CA GLY A 185 4.47 -22.21 -41.34
C GLY A 185 5.57 -22.88 -42.14
N GLY A 186 5.45 -24.18 -42.44
CA GLY A 186 6.39 -24.89 -43.32
C GLY A 186 6.23 -24.45 -44.77
N LEU A 187 7.11 -23.53 -45.19
CA LEU A 187 7.60 -23.38 -46.56
C LEU A 187 9.03 -23.91 -46.60
#